data_AF-A0A1B8T0T3-F1
#
_entry.id   AF-A0A1B8T0T3-F1
#
_cell.length_a   1.000
_cell.length_b   1.000
_cell.length_c   1.000
_cell.angle_alpha   90.00
_cell.angle_beta   90.00
_cell.angle_gamma   90.00
#
_symmetry.space_group_name_H-M   'P 1'
#
loop_
_entity.id
_entity.type
_entity.pdbx_description
1 polymer ?
#
loop_
_entity_poly.entity_id
_entity_poly.type
_entity_poly.pdbx_seq_one_letter_code
_entity_poly.pdbx_strand_id
1 'polypeptide(L)'
;MLKFIRTTIAGGLLFILPLVLLFILIEKAIHLLTPPVQKILPLFTGFTAWGVTSVTLACIVLLLLLCFLAGLLARTRAAAASLRTLEDRLLSNLPGYQLLKDATARFAGMDEVEGAKVGLVGEDVGFRFALILETRDDWLLVYLPDGGPAGGTAGEVRMVPAGSVRVTDIPWLPLLACLRRGGRGALELAARHMNPAEPDAQGEPRNHR
;
A
#
# COMPACT_ATOMS: atom_id res chain seq x y z
N MET A 1 -17.43 -1.48 -28.32
CA MET A 1 -18.24 -2.27 -27.37
C MET A 1 -17.48 -3.41 -26.71
N LEU A 2 -16.82 -4.32 -27.47
CA LEU A 2 -16.04 -5.43 -26.90
C LEU A 2 -14.94 -5.00 -25.92
N LYS A 3 -14.26 -3.87 -26.19
CA LYS A 3 -13.23 -3.32 -25.30
C LYS A 3 -13.80 -2.92 -23.93
N PHE A 4 -15.00 -2.35 -23.91
CA PHE A 4 -15.72 -1.93 -22.70
C PHE A 4 -16.19 -3.15 -21.88
N ILE A 5 -16.80 -4.14 -22.54
CA ILE A 5 -17.22 -5.40 -21.88
C ILE A 5 -16.01 -6.11 -21.27
N ARG A 6 -14.89 -6.20 -22.00
CA ARG A 6 -13.67 -6.85 -21.49
C ARG A 6 -13.08 -6.11 -20.30
N THR A 7 -13.06 -4.77 -20.31
CA THR A 7 -12.57 -3.98 -19.17
C THR A 7 -13.49 -4.08 -17.96
N THR A 8 -14.80 -4.12 -18.16
CA THR A 8 -15.77 -4.25 -17.06
C THR A 8 -15.74 -5.64 -16.45
N ILE A 9 -15.66 -6.71 -17.26
CA ILE A 9 -15.52 -8.09 -16.76
C ILE A 9 -14.18 -8.26 -16.05
N ALA A 10 -13.08 -7.74 -16.62
CA ALA A 10 -11.77 -7.81 -15.97
C ALA A 10 -11.76 -7.05 -14.63
N GLY A 11 -12.33 -5.84 -14.58
CA GLY A 11 -12.46 -5.07 -13.35
C GLY A 11 -13.35 -5.76 -12.31
N GLY A 12 -14.50 -6.30 -12.72
CA GLY A 12 -15.42 -7.03 -11.86
C GLY A 12 -14.80 -8.31 -11.30
N LEU A 13 -14.09 -9.08 -12.12
CA LEU A 13 -13.39 -10.29 -11.68
C LEU A 13 -12.27 -9.94 -10.68
N LEU A 14 -11.50 -8.89 -10.95
CA LEU A 14 -10.41 -8.43 -10.09
C LEU A 14 -10.94 -7.93 -8.73
N PHE A 15 -12.18 -7.41 -8.69
CA PHE A 15 -12.86 -7.02 -7.46
C PHE A 15 -13.52 -8.19 -6.70
N ILE A 16 -14.12 -9.15 -7.41
CA ILE A 16 -14.76 -10.33 -6.79
C ILE A 16 -13.71 -11.27 -6.21
N LEU A 17 -12.55 -11.41 -6.86
CA LEU A 17 -11.48 -12.29 -6.42
C LEU A 17 -11.06 -12.11 -4.94
N PRO A 18 -10.75 -10.90 -4.44
CA PRO A 18 -10.41 -10.71 -3.03
C PRO A 18 -11.58 -11.03 -2.09
N LEU A 19 -12.82 -10.77 -2.51
CA LEU A 19 -14.01 -11.07 -1.70
C LEU A 19 -14.25 -12.58 -1.57
N VAL A 20 -14.11 -13.31 -2.67
CA VAL A 20 -14.21 -14.79 -2.67
C VAL A 20 -13.09 -15.40 -1.83
N LEU A 21 -11.86 -14.89 -1.97
CA LEU A 21 -10.74 -15.36 -1.17
C LEU A 21 -10.98 -15.13 0.33
N LEU A 22 -11.51 -13.96 0.71
CA LEU A 22 -11.89 -13.67 2.10
C LEU A 22 -12.94 -14.67 2.62
N PHE A 23 -13.97 -14.94 1.82
CA PHE A 23 -15.03 -15.89 2.19
C PHE A 23 -14.49 -17.31 2.39
N ILE A 24 -13.67 -17.80 1.45
CA ILE A 24 -13.00 -19.11 1.56
C ILE A 24 -12.15 -19.18 2.82
N LEU A 25 -11.42 -18.10 3.15
CA LEU A 25 -10.55 -18.08 4.33
C LEU A 25 -11.37 -18.15 5.63
N ILE A 26 -12.46 -17.40 5.74
CA ILE A 26 -13.36 -17.43 6.90
C ILE A 26 -14.01 -18.80 7.03
N GLU A 27 -14.52 -19.37 5.94
CA GLU A 27 -15.13 -20.70 5.93
C GLU A 27 -14.13 -21.76 6.41
N LYS A 28 -12.90 -21.73 5.89
CA LYS A 28 -11.84 -22.66 6.29
C LYS A 28 -11.46 -22.48 7.76
N ALA A 29 -11.39 -21.24 8.23
CA ALA A 29 -11.07 -20.92 9.62
C ALA A 29 -12.14 -21.45 10.57
N ILE A 30 -13.43 -21.22 10.28
CA ILE A 30 -14.55 -21.76 11.04
C ILE A 30 -14.50 -23.29 11.04
N HIS A 31 -14.32 -23.91 9.87
CA HIS A 31 -14.23 -25.37 9.75
C HIS A 31 -13.07 -25.95 10.59
N LEU A 32 -11.95 -25.25 10.70
CA LEU A 32 -10.80 -25.66 11.52
C LEU A 32 -11.06 -25.50 13.03
N LEU A 33 -11.85 -24.48 13.42
CA LEU A 33 -12.23 -24.21 14.80
C LEU A 33 -13.40 -25.08 15.30
N THR A 34 -14.24 -25.59 14.39
CA THR A 34 -15.40 -26.41 14.76
C THR A 34 -15.04 -27.65 15.61
N PRO A 35 -14.08 -28.51 15.24
CA PRO A 35 -13.77 -29.71 16.02
C PRO A 35 -13.33 -29.45 17.48
N PRO A 36 -12.41 -28.50 17.78
CA PRO A 36 -12.07 -28.21 19.18
C PRO A 36 -13.22 -27.53 19.92
N VAL A 37 -13.96 -26.63 19.28
CA VAL A 37 -15.12 -25.94 19.90
C VAL A 37 -16.21 -26.95 20.28
N GLN A 38 -16.53 -27.91 19.41
CA GLN A 38 -17.51 -28.97 19.70
C GLN A 38 -17.14 -29.86 20.89
N LYS A 39 -15.84 -30.03 21.19
CA LYS A 39 -15.38 -30.78 22.37
C LYS A 39 -15.50 -29.98 23.66
N ILE A 40 -15.40 -28.66 23.57
CA ILE A 40 -15.38 -27.75 24.74
C ILE A 40 -16.79 -27.28 25.09
N LEU A 41 -17.66 -27.06 24.11
CA LEU A 41 -19.03 -26.56 24.33
C LEU A 41 -19.87 -27.39 25.33
N PRO A 42 -19.84 -28.73 25.30
CA PRO A 42 -20.61 -29.57 26.23
C PRO A 42 -20.19 -29.42 27.69
N LEU A 43 -18.97 -28.93 27.96
CA LEU A 43 -18.48 -28.66 29.32
C LEU A 43 -19.15 -27.42 29.95
N PHE A 44 -19.74 -26.56 29.12
CA PHE A 44 -20.52 -25.41 29.56
C PHE A 44 -22.00 -25.77 29.59
N THR A 45 -22.43 -26.33 30.72
CA THR A 45 -23.82 -26.73 31.02
C THR A 45 -24.72 -25.48 31.14
N GLY A 46 -25.17 -24.96 30.00
CA GLY A 46 -26.09 -23.81 29.94
C GLY A 46 -26.40 -23.28 28.52
N PHE A 47 -25.58 -23.61 27.53
CA PHE A 47 -25.76 -23.15 26.13
C PHE A 47 -26.49 -24.15 25.22
N THR A 48 -26.93 -25.29 25.77
CA THR A 48 -27.44 -26.45 25.01
C THR A 48 -28.84 -26.27 24.39
N ALA A 49 -29.53 -25.13 24.61
CA ALA A 49 -30.88 -24.93 24.10
C ALA A 49 -30.96 -24.64 22.58
N TRP A 50 -29.85 -24.33 21.90
CA TRP A 50 -29.85 -23.81 20.52
C TRP A 50 -28.95 -24.56 19.50
N GLY A 51 -28.68 -25.86 19.70
CA GLY A 51 -28.16 -26.77 18.67
C GLY A 51 -26.96 -26.29 17.82
N VAL A 52 -26.91 -26.68 16.55
CA VAL A 52 -25.80 -26.42 15.58
C VAL A 52 -25.47 -24.93 15.42
N THR A 53 -26.46 -24.05 15.58
CA THR A 53 -26.29 -22.59 15.49
C THR A 53 -25.37 -22.04 16.58
N SER A 54 -25.40 -22.62 17.79
CA SER A 54 -24.53 -22.22 18.89
C SER A 54 -23.04 -22.49 18.63
N VAL A 55 -22.72 -23.60 17.94
CA VAL A 55 -21.34 -23.99 17.59
C VAL A 55 -20.76 -23.03 16.55
N THR A 56 -21.50 -22.74 15.48
CA THR A 56 -21.03 -21.82 14.43
C THR A 56 -20.84 -20.41 14.99
N LEU A 57 -21.78 -19.93 15.80
CA LEU A 57 -21.66 -18.62 16.45
C LEU A 57 -20.45 -18.57 17.39
N ALA A 58 -20.21 -19.62 18.17
CA ALA A 58 -19.01 -19.72 19.02
C ALA A 58 -17.72 -19.72 18.20
N CYS A 59 -17.68 -20.40 17.05
CA CYS A 59 -16.52 -20.37 16.16
C CYS A 59 -16.27 -18.98 15.57
N ILE A 60 -17.33 -18.24 15.19
CA ILE A 60 -17.20 -16.87 14.71
C ILE A 60 -16.66 -15.95 15.82
N VAL A 61 -17.21 -16.03 17.03
CA VAL A 61 -16.73 -15.23 18.18
C VAL A 61 -15.27 -15.57 18.51
N LEU A 62 -14.93 -16.87 18.54
CA LEU A 62 -13.55 -17.31 18.77
C LEU A 62 -12.61 -16.82 17.66
N LEU A 63 -13.03 -16.88 16.40
CA LEU A 63 -12.26 -16.36 15.27
C LEU A 63 -12.00 -14.86 15.43
N LEU A 64 -13.03 -14.07 15.76
CA LEU A 64 -12.89 -12.63 16.02
C LEU A 64 -11.93 -12.35 17.18
N LEU A 65 -12.04 -13.11 18.27
CA LEU A 65 -11.12 -13.01 19.41
C LEU A 65 -9.68 -13.36 19.02
N LEU A 66 -9.46 -14.42 18.25
CA LEU A 66 -8.13 -14.81 17.77
C LEU A 66 -7.55 -13.74 16.84
N CYS A 67 -8.34 -13.19 15.92
CA CYS A 67 -7.93 -12.08 15.06
C CYS A 67 -7.56 -10.84 15.88
N PHE A 68 -8.35 -10.52 16.92
CA PHE A 68 -8.07 -9.39 17.81
C PHE A 68 -6.79 -9.61 18.62
N LEU A 69 -6.60 -10.79 19.23
CA LEU A 69 -5.38 -11.15 19.96
C LEU A 69 -4.15 -11.15 19.05
N ALA A 70 -4.27 -11.71 17.85
CA ALA A 70 -3.19 -11.66 16.86
C ALA A 70 -2.85 -10.21 16.48
N GLY A 71 -3.86 -9.36 16.28
CA GLY A 71 -3.67 -7.93 16.04
C GLY A 71 -3.00 -7.20 17.21
N LEU A 72 -3.35 -7.55 18.46
CA LEU A 72 -2.73 -6.99 19.66
C LEU A 72 -1.28 -7.46 19.80
N LEU A 73 -1.02 -8.75 19.57
CA LEU A 73 0.33 -9.31 19.57
C LEU A 73 1.18 -8.68 18.48
N ALA A 74 0.65 -8.45 17.28
CA ALA A 74 1.34 -7.78 16.19
C ALA A 74 1.81 -6.35 16.53
N ARG A 75 1.15 -5.68 17.49
CA ARG A 75 1.58 -4.36 17.99
C ARG A 75 2.76 -4.43 18.98
N THR A 76 3.13 -5.62 19.44
CA THR A 76 4.27 -5.79 20.37
C THR A 76 5.61 -5.75 19.62
N ARG A 77 6.64 -5.15 20.25
CA ARG A 77 7.99 -5.03 19.66
C ARG A 77 8.62 -6.39 19.32
N ALA A 78 8.35 -7.41 20.13
CA ALA A 78 8.87 -8.77 19.90
C ALA A 78 8.24 -9.41 18.65
N ALA A 79 6.92 -9.29 18.48
CA ALA A 79 6.25 -9.80 17.29
C ALA A 79 6.70 -9.06 16.02
N ALA A 80 6.85 -7.73 16.09
CA ALA A 80 7.34 -6.93 14.98
C ALA A 80 8.78 -7.31 14.57
N ALA A 81 9.67 -7.58 15.53
CA ALA A 81 11.04 -8.01 15.25
C ALA A 81 11.10 -9.40 14.61
N SER A 82 10.33 -10.36 15.12
CA SER A 82 10.23 -11.71 14.54
C SER A 82 9.67 -11.67 13.12
N LEU A 83 8.64 -10.85 12.89
CA LEU A 83 8.02 -10.71 11.57
C LEU A 83 8.99 -10.08 10.55
N ARG A 84 9.72 -9.02 10.94
CA ARG A 84 10.78 -8.42 10.11
C ARG A 84 11.86 -9.42 9.75
N THR A 85 12.31 -10.24 10.71
CA THR A 85 13.33 -11.27 10.47
C THR A 85 12.85 -12.33 9.46
N LEU A 86 11.59 -12.72 9.56
CA LEU A 86 10.97 -13.67 8.61
C LEU A 86 10.83 -13.04 7.22
N GLU A 87 10.45 -11.78 7.19
CA GLU A 87 10.26 -11.01 5.98
C GLU A 87 11.57 -10.88 5.20
N ASP A 88 12.63 -10.44 5.86
CA ASP A 88 13.94 -10.19 5.25
C ASP A 88 14.58 -11.47 4.70
N ARG A 89 14.31 -12.63 5.32
CA ARG A 89 14.92 -13.91 4.94
C ARG A 89 14.14 -14.71 3.91
N LEU A 90 12.82 -14.56 3.84
CA LEU A 90 11.97 -15.45 3.04
C LEU A 90 11.06 -14.68 2.09
N LEU A 91 10.29 -13.72 2.61
CA LEU A 91 9.23 -13.09 1.83
C LEU A 91 9.78 -12.03 0.88
N SER A 92 10.84 -11.33 1.25
CA SER A 92 11.55 -10.36 0.40
C SER A 92 12.11 -10.99 -0.89
N ASN A 93 12.43 -12.28 -0.85
CA ASN A 93 12.93 -13.06 -1.98
C ASN A 93 11.83 -13.51 -2.95
N LEU A 94 10.54 -13.35 -2.58
CA LEU A 94 9.42 -13.70 -3.45
C LEU A 94 9.12 -12.55 -4.43
N PRO A 95 9.12 -12.81 -5.75
CA PRO A 95 8.80 -11.79 -6.73
C PRO A 95 7.37 -11.26 -6.50
N GLY A 96 7.24 -9.94 -6.33
CA GLY A 96 5.95 -9.26 -6.12
C GLY A 96 5.52 -9.07 -4.66
N TYR A 97 6.23 -9.62 -3.68
CA TYR A 97 5.90 -9.44 -2.26
C TYR A 97 5.97 -7.97 -1.81
N GLN A 98 7.00 -7.23 -2.25
CA GLN A 98 7.13 -5.80 -1.92
C GLN A 98 5.93 -4.97 -2.39
N LEU A 99 5.38 -5.28 -3.58
CA LEU A 99 4.19 -4.59 -4.10
C LEU A 99 2.95 -4.84 -3.24
N LEU A 100 2.80 -6.07 -2.73
CA LEU A 100 1.70 -6.44 -1.84
C LEU A 100 1.87 -5.77 -0.47
N LYS A 101 3.10 -5.71 0.05
CA LYS A 101 3.41 -5.04 1.31
C LYS A 101 3.09 -3.55 1.23
N ASP A 102 3.52 -2.88 0.16
CA ASP A 102 3.24 -1.46 -0.08
C ASP A 102 1.74 -1.19 -0.23
N ALA A 103 1.02 -2.06 -0.95
CA ALA A 103 -0.44 -1.95 -1.06
C ALA A 103 -1.10 -2.09 0.31
N THR A 104 -0.69 -3.10 1.09
CA THR A 104 -1.27 -3.40 2.40
C THR A 104 -0.99 -2.29 3.42
N ALA A 105 0.22 -1.72 3.44
CA ALA A 105 0.58 -0.58 4.29
C ALA A 105 -0.34 0.63 4.04
N ARG A 106 -0.69 0.87 2.77
CA ARG A 106 -1.62 1.94 2.36
C ARG A 106 -3.07 1.66 2.74
N PHE A 107 -3.50 0.39 2.75
CA PHE A 107 -4.85 0.01 3.19
C PHE A 107 -5.01 -0.01 4.71
N ALA A 108 -3.94 -0.29 5.46
CA ALA A 108 -3.97 -0.45 6.91
C ALA A 108 -4.05 0.87 7.70
N GLY A 109 -4.15 2.03 7.02
CA GLY A 109 -4.15 3.33 7.68
C GLY A 109 -2.86 3.61 8.46
N MET A 110 -1.75 2.96 8.07
CA MET A 110 -0.41 3.38 8.49
C MET A 110 -0.05 4.63 7.68
N ASP A 111 -0.81 5.70 7.90
CA ASP A 111 -0.71 7.03 7.29
C ASP A 111 0.56 7.79 7.72
N GLU A 112 1.57 7.08 8.22
CA GLU A 112 2.82 7.62 8.76
C GLU A 112 4.06 7.00 8.09
N VAL A 113 3.92 6.52 6.86
CA VAL A 113 4.90 6.97 5.87
C VAL A 113 4.30 8.27 5.37
N GLU A 114 4.81 9.43 5.79
CA GLU A 114 4.50 10.69 5.12
C GLU A 114 4.59 10.43 3.62
N GLY A 115 3.41 10.34 2.97
CA GLY A 115 3.29 9.63 1.71
C GLY A 115 4.25 10.26 0.71
N ALA A 116 5.28 9.50 0.32
CA ALA A 116 6.37 10.01 -0.49
C ALA A 116 5.81 10.83 -1.65
N LYS A 117 5.96 12.15 -1.57
CA LYS A 117 5.28 13.07 -2.48
C LYS A 117 5.97 12.97 -3.83
N VAL A 118 5.19 12.86 -4.89
CA VAL A 118 5.75 12.91 -6.24
C VAL A 118 6.18 14.34 -6.51
N GLY A 119 7.44 14.51 -6.88
CA GLY A 119 8.02 15.77 -7.33
C GLY A 119 8.49 15.68 -8.78
N LEU A 120 8.71 16.84 -9.37
CA LEU A 120 9.44 17.01 -10.62
C LEU A 120 10.74 17.76 -10.31
N VAL A 121 11.87 17.07 -10.50
CA VAL A 121 13.20 17.66 -10.43
C VAL A 121 13.47 18.34 -11.77
N GLY A 122 13.80 19.63 -11.75
CA GLY A 122 14.28 20.32 -12.95
C GLY A 122 15.70 19.87 -13.31
N GLU A 123 15.90 19.44 -14.54
CA GLU A 123 17.20 19.13 -15.13
C GLU A 123 17.49 20.07 -16.31
N ASP A 124 18.74 20.11 -16.78
CA ASP A 124 19.18 20.99 -17.87
C ASP A 124 18.32 20.89 -19.14
N VAL A 125 17.74 19.70 -19.39
CA VAL A 125 16.86 19.44 -20.53
C VAL A 125 15.57 18.77 -20.05
N GLY A 126 14.85 19.45 -19.15
CA GLY A 126 13.45 19.14 -18.83
C GLY A 126 13.21 18.78 -17.37
N PHE A 127 12.26 17.88 -17.13
CA PHE A 127 11.87 17.46 -15.80
C PHE A 127 11.96 15.95 -15.64
N ARG A 128 12.38 15.52 -14.45
CA ARG A 128 12.40 14.10 -14.05
C ARG A 128 11.50 13.88 -12.86
N PHE A 129 10.67 12.83 -12.90
CA PHE A 129 9.87 12.44 -11.74
C PHE A 129 10.77 12.00 -10.60
N ALA A 130 10.35 12.33 -9.38
CA ALA A 130 11.00 11.90 -8.16
C ALA A 130 9.99 11.61 -7.05
N LEU A 131 10.39 10.80 -6.08
CA LEU A 131 9.70 10.63 -4.81
C LEU A 131 10.50 11.36 -3.74
N ILE A 132 9.85 12.28 -3.02
CA ILE A 132 10.45 12.96 -1.87
C ILE A 132 10.36 11.99 -0.70
N LEU A 133 11.52 11.54 -0.21
CA LEU A 133 11.64 10.55 0.86
C LEU A 133 11.83 11.21 2.22
N GLU A 134 12.67 12.24 2.27
CA GLU A 134 12.98 12.97 3.50
C GLU A 134 13.12 14.47 3.22
N THR A 135 12.74 15.28 4.19
CA THR A 135 12.91 16.74 4.16
C THR A 135 13.74 17.15 5.38
N ARG A 136 14.80 17.93 5.15
CA ARG A 136 15.64 18.45 6.22
C ARG A 136 16.11 19.86 5.87
N ASP A 137 15.64 20.84 6.64
CA ASP A 137 15.92 22.26 6.42
C ASP A 137 15.60 22.64 4.97
N ASP A 138 16.60 23.06 4.17
CA ASP A 138 16.44 23.44 2.76
C ASP A 138 16.85 22.33 1.78
N TRP A 139 16.95 21.09 2.27
CA TRP A 139 17.36 19.92 1.49
C TRP A 139 16.28 18.85 1.45
N LEU A 140 16.16 18.22 0.29
CA LEU A 140 15.28 17.08 0.05
C LEU A 140 16.11 15.87 -0.35
N LEU A 141 15.83 14.72 0.27
CA LEU A 141 16.26 13.42 -0.23
C LEU A 141 15.21 12.93 -1.21
N VAL A 142 15.60 12.81 -2.48
CA VAL A 142 14.70 12.38 -3.55
C VAL A 142 15.17 11.06 -4.17
N TYR A 143 14.22 10.20 -4.48
CA TYR A 143 14.43 9.00 -5.28
C TYR A 143 13.91 9.23 -6.70
N LEU A 144 14.77 9.07 -7.69
CA LEU A 144 14.48 9.23 -9.11
C LEU A 144 14.30 7.83 -9.74
N PRO A 145 13.06 7.35 -9.91
CA PRO A 145 12.82 6.02 -10.44
C PRO A 145 13.15 5.92 -11.92
N ASP A 146 13.65 4.75 -12.32
CA ASP A 146 13.86 4.42 -13.73
C ASP A 146 12.56 3.98 -14.41
N GLY A 147 12.53 4.08 -15.74
CA GLY A 147 11.44 3.56 -16.57
C GLY A 147 11.66 2.10 -16.99
N GLY A 148 10.58 1.42 -17.36
CA GLY A 148 10.61 0.05 -17.90
C GLY A 148 10.18 -1.02 -16.89
N PRO A 149 10.53 -2.30 -17.10
CA PRO A 149 10.09 -3.42 -16.25
C PRO A 149 10.48 -3.26 -14.77
N ALA A 150 11.58 -2.55 -14.50
CA ALA A 150 12.07 -2.20 -13.16
C ALA A 150 11.47 -0.90 -12.60
N GLY A 151 10.44 -0.35 -13.26
CA GLY A 151 9.82 0.91 -12.85
C GLY A 151 9.34 0.87 -11.41
N GLY A 152 9.93 1.72 -10.57
CA GLY A 152 9.69 1.80 -9.12
C GLY A 152 10.49 0.85 -8.24
N THR A 153 11.38 0.03 -8.82
CA THR A 153 12.27 -0.88 -8.07
C THR A 153 13.76 -0.65 -8.37
N ALA A 154 14.08 0.24 -9.33
CA ALA A 154 15.43 0.68 -9.66
C ALA A 154 15.42 2.19 -9.94
N GLY A 155 16.49 2.87 -9.55
CA GLY A 155 16.62 4.32 -9.69
C GLY A 155 17.79 4.87 -8.91
N GLU A 156 17.89 6.19 -8.90
CA GLU A 156 18.93 6.95 -8.20
C GLU A 156 18.36 7.61 -6.94
N VAL A 157 19.15 7.71 -5.87
CA VAL A 157 18.84 8.57 -4.73
C VAL A 157 19.76 9.79 -4.78
N ARG A 158 19.18 10.99 -4.65
CA ARG A 158 19.92 12.26 -4.71
C ARG A 158 19.44 13.20 -3.62
N MET A 159 20.37 13.95 -3.04
CA MET A 159 20.07 15.09 -2.18
C MET A 159 20.06 16.35 -3.03
N VAL A 160 18.97 17.11 -2.99
CA VAL A 160 18.79 18.32 -3.80
C VAL A 160 18.25 19.46 -2.93
N PRO A 161 18.53 20.73 -3.28
CA PRO A 161 17.88 21.87 -2.63
C PRO A 161 16.35 21.78 -2.80
N ALA A 162 15.60 22.25 -1.79
CA ALA A 162 14.14 22.21 -1.83
C ALA A 162 13.56 22.95 -3.04
N GLY A 163 14.15 24.09 -3.41
CA GLY A 163 13.77 24.86 -4.61
C GLY A 163 14.05 24.17 -5.95
N SER A 164 14.78 23.04 -5.98
CA SER A 164 15.04 22.27 -7.20
C SER A 164 13.93 21.26 -7.53
N VAL A 165 12.98 21.07 -6.62
CA VAL A 165 11.90 20.08 -6.74
C VAL A 165 10.55 20.77 -6.75
N ARG A 166 9.81 20.63 -7.84
CA ARG A 166 8.41 21.04 -7.91
C ARG A 166 7.54 19.93 -7.33
N VAL A 167 7.02 20.14 -6.12
CA VAL A 167 6.10 19.20 -5.48
C VAL A 167 4.80 19.14 -6.26
N THR A 168 4.29 17.94 -6.53
CA THR A 168 3.08 17.74 -7.32
C THR A 168 1.97 17.07 -6.50
N ASP A 169 0.74 17.12 -7.02
CA ASP A 169 -0.40 16.35 -6.53
C ASP A 169 -0.53 14.97 -7.19
N ILE A 170 0.47 14.56 -8.00
CA ILE A 170 0.43 13.32 -8.77
C ILE A 170 0.48 12.13 -7.80
N PRO A 171 -0.49 11.22 -7.83
CA PRO A 171 -0.44 10.03 -6.98
C PRO A 171 0.62 9.05 -7.47
N TRP A 172 1.25 8.33 -6.54
CA TRP A 172 2.30 7.34 -6.85
C TRP A 172 1.85 6.24 -7.84
N LEU A 173 0.60 5.75 -7.74
CA LEU A 173 0.13 4.63 -8.58
C LEU A 173 0.06 4.98 -10.08
N PRO A 174 -0.55 6.11 -10.49
CA PRO A 174 -0.45 6.64 -11.86
C PRO A 174 0.99 6.77 -12.36
N LEU A 175 1.89 7.31 -11.53
CA LEU A 175 3.30 7.43 -11.89
C LEU A 175 3.95 6.05 -12.08
N LEU A 176 3.77 5.12 -11.15
CA LEU A 176 4.31 3.77 -11.22
C LEU A 176 3.80 3.02 -12.46
N ALA A 177 2.51 3.15 -12.79
CA ALA A 177 1.93 2.57 -13.99
C ALA A 177 2.54 3.16 -15.27
N CYS A 178 2.82 4.46 -15.28
CA CYS A 178 3.53 5.14 -16.36
C CYS A 178 4.96 4.64 -16.51
N LEU A 179 5.73 4.61 -15.42
CA LEU A 179 7.12 4.15 -15.37
C LEU A 179 7.25 2.72 -15.87
N ARG A 180 6.40 1.80 -15.39
CA ARG A 180 6.39 0.38 -15.82
C ARG A 180 6.15 0.17 -17.31
N ARG A 181 5.56 1.16 -17.99
CA ARG A 181 5.32 1.17 -19.44
C ARG A 181 6.38 1.96 -20.20
N GLY A 182 7.56 2.15 -19.62
CA GLY A 182 8.66 2.92 -20.20
C GLY A 182 8.37 4.42 -20.26
N GLY A 183 7.58 4.95 -19.33
CA GLY A 183 7.25 6.39 -19.27
C GLY A 183 6.13 6.84 -20.22
N ARG A 184 5.45 5.93 -20.92
CA ARG A 184 4.31 6.33 -21.78
C ARG A 184 3.17 6.91 -20.95
N GLY A 185 2.71 8.10 -21.32
CA GLY A 185 1.70 8.87 -20.59
C GLY A 185 2.28 9.89 -19.60
N ALA A 186 3.61 9.99 -19.48
CA ALA A 186 4.28 10.93 -18.58
C ALA A 186 3.91 12.39 -18.87
N LEU A 187 3.86 12.78 -20.15
CA LEU A 187 3.53 14.14 -20.56
C LEU A 187 2.10 14.53 -20.17
N GLU A 188 1.15 13.62 -20.30
CA GLU A 188 -0.24 13.84 -19.89
C GLU A 188 -0.34 13.92 -18.36
N LEU A 189 0.38 13.04 -17.66
CA LEU A 189 0.42 13.00 -16.20
C LEU A 189 1.03 14.26 -15.59
N ALA A 190 2.08 14.81 -16.19
CA ALA A 190 2.79 15.99 -15.73
C ALA A 190 2.28 17.31 -16.37
N ALA A 191 1.29 17.27 -17.27
CA ALA A 191 0.87 18.42 -18.07
C ALA A 191 0.57 19.68 -17.24
N ARG A 192 -0.07 19.52 -16.07
CA ARG A 192 -0.40 20.62 -15.15
C ARG A 192 0.82 21.23 -14.48
N HIS A 193 1.88 20.43 -14.30
CA HIS A 193 3.08 20.79 -13.54
C HIS A 193 4.26 21.19 -14.42
N MET A 194 4.19 20.96 -15.73
CA MET A 194 5.22 21.32 -16.71
C MET A 194 5.10 22.75 -17.25
N ASN A 195 4.04 23.48 -16.90
CA ASN A 195 3.83 24.82 -17.41
C ASN A 195 4.78 25.82 -16.70
N PRO A 196 5.49 26.70 -17.42
CA PRO A 196 6.42 27.67 -16.83
C PRO A 196 5.72 28.87 -16.17
N ALA A 197 4.38 28.91 -16.11
CA ALA A 197 3.60 30.09 -15.74
C ALA A 197 3.02 30.11 -14.31
N GLU A 198 3.34 29.14 -13.45
CA GLU A 198 3.01 29.22 -12.01
C GLU A 198 4.31 29.35 -11.20
N PRO A 199 4.63 30.57 -10.70
CA PRO A 199 5.55 30.71 -9.59
C PRO A 199 4.91 30.10 -8.34
N ASP A 200 5.74 29.47 -7.52
CA ASP A 200 5.37 28.83 -6.26
C ASP A 200 4.34 29.65 -5.47
N ALA A 201 3.22 29.01 -5.13
CA ALA A 201 2.35 29.44 -4.05
C ALA A 201 3.03 29.17 -2.70
N GLN A 202 4.23 29.77 -2.50
CA GLN A 202 5.00 29.88 -1.26
C GLN A 202 6.27 30.73 -1.49
N GLY A 203 6.10 31.91 -2.10
CA GLY A 203 7.14 32.93 -2.16
C GLY A 203 6.74 34.13 -1.30
N GLU A 204 7.10 34.13 -0.02
CA GLU A 204 7.04 35.33 0.82
C GLU A 204 8.00 36.39 0.23
N PRO A 205 7.57 37.65 -0.02
CA PRO A 205 8.42 38.62 -0.68
C PRO A 205 9.57 39.04 0.24
N ARG A 206 10.78 38.60 -0.09
CA ARG A 206 12.02 39.13 0.48
C ARG A 206 12.20 40.57 -0.01
N ASN A 207 11.78 41.50 0.83
CA ASN A 207 11.91 42.93 0.63
C ASN A 207 13.41 43.32 0.62
N HIS A 208 13.87 43.91 -0.48
CA HIS A 208 15.19 44.53 -0.54
C HIS A 208 15.18 45.85 0.23
N ARG A 209 15.95 45.91 1.33
CA ARG A 209 16.65 47.10 1.81
C ARG A 209 17.97 46.68 2.45
#